data_AF-A0A9E4WEG6-F1
#
_entry.id   AF-A0A9E4WEG6-F1
#
_cell.length_a   1.000
_cell.length_b   1.000
_cell.length_c   1.000
_cell.angle_alpha   90.00
_cell.angle_beta   90.00
_cell.angle_gamma   90.00
#
_symmetry.space_group_name_H-M   'P 1'
#
loop_
_entity.id
_entity.type
_entity.pdbx_description
1 polymer ?
#
loop_
_entity_poly.entity_id
_entity_poly.type
_entity_poly.pdbx_seq_one_letter_code
_entity_poly.pdbx_strand_id
1 'polypeptide(L)'
;AACPGGTWREFYDDFDERVLFYAYERQDAPACLAAADLFLPTPSPDATPELPTLEGDPDERDAQRRADLSTIAAALEQHYDETGTYPTTGGALQTLCAYRNIDGGCALSEYLEEIPIDPKGEAAINGYFYASDGQRFSIFAGVEGSAEPISDDCYFQDSFADRLPVVLCVSGSR
;
A
#
# COMPACT_ATOMS: atom_id res chain seq x y z
N ALA A 1 -27.35 7.28 -33.47
CA ALA A 1 -26.38 7.23 -34.58
C ALA A 1 -25.03 6.83 -34.00
N ALA A 2 -24.42 5.75 -34.50
CA ALA A 2 -23.09 5.33 -34.07
C ALA A 2 -22.05 6.29 -34.66
N CYS A 3 -21.10 6.75 -33.84
CA CYS A 3 -19.95 7.52 -34.32
C CYS A 3 -18.78 6.56 -34.51
N PRO A 4 -18.38 6.22 -35.75
CA PRO A 4 -17.19 5.42 -36.00
C PRO A 4 -15.98 6.35 -36.15
N GLY A 5 -14.91 6.09 -35.38
CA GLY A 5 -13.63 6.76 -35.60
C GLY A 5 -12.81 6.94 -34.33
N GLY A 6 -11.77 6.14 -34.19
CA GLY A 6 -10.63 6.41 -33.33
C GLY A 6 -9.58 5.34 -33.57
N THR A 7 -8.34 5.71 -33.34
CA THR A 7 -7.17 4.88 -33.60
C THR A 7 -6.44 4.65 -32.30
N TRP A 8 -6.00 3.41 -32.07
CA TRP A 8 -5.14 3.09 -30.95
C TRP A 8 -3.76 3.69 -31.18
N ARG A 9 -3.21 4.34 -30.15
CA ARG A 9 -1.82 4.76 -30.11
C ARG A 9 -1.08 4.00 -29.03
N GLU A 10 0.11 3.54 -29.38
CA GLU A 10 1.05 2.87 -28.50
C GLU A 10 1.95 3.92 -27.86
N PHE A 11 2.09 3.86 -26.54
CA PHE A 11 2.99 4.71 -25.78
C PHE A 11 4.12 3.84 -25.24
N TYR A 12 5.34 4.24 -25.57
CA TYR A 12 6.57 3.53 -25.25
C TYR A 12 7.25 4.22 -24.07
N ASP A 13 7.89 3.43 -23.21
CA ASP A 13 8.86 3.95 -22.25
C ASP A 13 10.15 4.33 -22.99
N ASP A 14 10.62 5.57 -22.84
CA ASP A 14 11.84 6.07 -23.48
C ASP A 14 13.11 5.30 -23.06
N PHE A 15 13.06 4.51 -21.98
CA PHE A 15 14.23 3.80 -21.46
C PHE A 15 14.33 2.31 -21.82
N ASP A 16 13.26 1.62 -22.24
CA ASP A 16 13.33 0.16 -22.50
C ASP A 16 12.44 -0.35 -23.67
N GLU A 17 11.98 0.51 -24.59
CA GLU A 17 11.17 0.14 -25.78
C GLU A 17 9.92 -0.76 -25.50
N ARG A 18 9.51 -0.95 -24.24
CA ARG A 18 8.32 -1.72 -23.88
C ARG A 18 7.08 -0.83 -23.95
N VAL A 19 6.02 -1.36 -24.55
CA VAL A 19 4.69 -0.73 -24.58
C VAL A 19 4.13 -0.73 -23.16
N LEU A 20 3.96 0.45 -22.57
CA LEU A 20 3.45 0.58 -21.19
C LEU A 20 1.93 0.45 -21.14
N PHE A 21 1.22 1.04 -22.10
CA PHE A 21 -0.23 0.95 -22.22
C PHE A 21 -0.71 1.38 -23.61
N TYR A 22 -1.90 0.90 -23.98
CA TYR A 22 -2.64 1.36 -25.16
C TYR A 22 -3.61 2.45 -24.74
N ALA A 23 -3.57 3.62 -25.39
CA ALA A 23 -4.60 4.64 -25.22
C ALA A 23 -5.38 4.81 -26.53
N TYR A 24 -6.71 4.87 -26.40
CA TYR A 24 -7.61 5.17 -27.51
C TYR A 24 -7.78 6.68 -27.60
N GLU A 25 -7.05 7.33 -28.51
CA GLU A 25 -7.14 8.76 -28.72
C GLU A 25 -8.22 9.05 -29.77
N ARG A 26 -9.27 9.79 -29.39
CA ARG A 26 -10.28 10.27 -30.33
C ARG A 26 -9.73 11.52 -31.03
N GLN A 27 -9.35 11.41 -32.29
CA GLN A 27 -9.11 12.57 -33.14
C GLN A 27 -10.45 13.24 -33.44
N ASP A 28 -10.60 14.48 -32.98
CA ASP A 28 -11.58 15.47 -33.43
C ASP A 28 -13.02 14.96 -33.62
N ALA A 29 -13.78 14.93 -32.53
CA ALA A 29 -15.24 14.87 -32.59
C ALA A 29 -15.82 16.29 -32.45
N PRO A 30 -16.07 17.05 -33.54
CA PRO A 30 -16.84 18.26 -33.45
C PRO A 30 -18.29 17.90 -33.10
N ALA A 31 -18.75 18.41 -31.95
CA ALA A 31 -20.16 18.66 -31.62
C ALA A 31 -21.15 17.49 -31.88
N CYS A 32 -21.01 16.39 -31.13
CA CYS A 32 -22.12 15.46 -30.87
C CYS A 32 -22.61 15.58 -29.42
N LEU A 33 -22.80 16.79 -28.90
CA LEU A 33 -23.53 17.03 -27.66
C LEU A 33 -24.37 18.30 -27.80
N ALA A 34 -25.62 18.12 -28.23
CA ALA A 34 -26.68 19.03 -27.80
C ALA A 34 -26.92 18.73 -26.32
N ALA A 35 -26.26 19.50 -25.46
CA ALA A 35 -26.44 19.44 -24.02
C ALA A 35 -27.85 19.93 -23.68
N ALA A 36 -28.67 19.04 -23.14
CA ALA A 36 -29.76 19.47 -22.28
C ALA A 36 -29.13 19.88 -20.94
N ASP A 37 -29.14 21.18 -20.66
CA ASP A 37 -28.77 21.76 -19.37
C ASP A 37 -29.67 21.19 -18.26
N LEU A 38 -29.25 20.09 -17.66
CA LEU A 38 -29.75 19.65 -16.37
C LEU A 38 -28.69 20.01 -15.34
N PHE A 39 -28.77 21.25 -14.84
CA PHE A 39 -28.12 21.69 -13.61
C PHE A 39 -28.68 20.86 -12.45
N LEU A 40 -28.11 19.68 -12.23
CA LEU A 40 -28.29 18.97 -10.97
C LEU A 40 -27.42 19.67 -9.93
N PRO A 41 -27.96 20.00 -8.73
CA PRO A 41 -27.14 20.56 -7.67
C PRO A 41 -26.04 19.55 -7.34
N THR A 42 -24.79 19.98 -7.47
CA THR A 42 -23.65 19.18 -7.03
C THR A 42 -23.85 18.88 -5.54
N PRO A 43 -23.91 17.62 -5.11
CA PRO A 43 -23.96 17.32 -3.69
C PRO A 43 -22.72 17.96 -3.04
N SER A 44 -22.95 18.77 -2.00
CA SER A 44 -21.85 19.30 -1.19
C SER A 44 -21.10 18.09 -0.64
N PRO A 45 -19.76 17.99 -0.81
CA PRO A 45 -19.01 16.88 -0.25
C PRO A 45 -19.26 16.87 1.25
N ASP A 46 -19.81 15.75 1.76
CA ASP A 46 -19.86 15.52 3.20
C ASP A 46 -18.43 15.59 3.73
N ALA A 47 -18.23 16.28 4.85
CA ALA A 47 -16.92 16.39 5.47
C ALA A 47 -16.43 14.97 5.78
N THR A 48 -15.35 14.54 5.12
CA THR A 48 -14.67 13.28 5.45
C THR A 48 -14.33 13.32 6.94
N PRO A 49 -14.76 12.33 7.73
CA PRO A 49 -14.37 12.27 9.14
C PRO A 49 -12.85 12.33 9.25
N GLU A 50 -12.32 13.36 9.90
CA GLU A 50 -10.88 13.41 10.20
C GLU A 50 -10.57 12.26 11.15
N LEU A 51 -9.76 11.31 10.69
CA LEU A 51 -9.18 10.30 11.56
C LEU A 51 -8.38 11.03 12.64
N PRO A 52 -8.52 10.67 13.92
CA PRO A 52 -7.75 11.31 14.98
C PRO A 52 -6.27 11.04 14.73
N THR A 53 -5.55 12.02 14.18
CA THR A 53 -4.09 12.01 14.17
C THR A 53 -3.66 12.10 15.62
N LEU A 54 -2.95 11.08 16.10
CA LEU A 54 -2.45 11.10 17.47
C LEU A 54 -1.35 12.17 17.55
N GLU A 55 -1.69 13.37 18.00
CA GLU A 55 -0.69 14.35 18.44
C GLU A 55 0.04 13.75 19.64
N GLY A 56 1.33 13.44 19.48
CA GLY A 56 2.13 12.76 20.50
C GLY A 56 3.63 12.96 20.29
N ASP A 57 4.43 12.44 21.20
CA ASP A 57 5.89 12.43 21.04
C ASP A 57 6.30 11.40 19.95
N PRO A 58 7.24 11.71 19.04
CA PRO A 58 7.76 10.74 18.07
C PRO A 58 8.20 9.41 18.69
N ASP A 59 8.82 9.42 19.87
CA ASP A 59 9.31 8.22 20.53
C ASP A 59 8.16 7.34 21.05
N GLU A 60 7.04 7.95 21.48
CA GLU A 60 5.82 7.24 21.88
C GLU A 60 5.18 6.53 20.68
N ARG A 61 5.11 7.20 19.52
CA ARG A 61 4.61 6.58 18.28
C ARG A 61 5.52 5.44 17.82
N ASP A 62 6.84 5.60 17.90
CA ASP A 62 7.79 4.55 17.57
C ASP A 62 7.75 3.37 18.55
N ALA A 63 7.42 3.61 19.82
CA ALA A 63 7.14 2.55 20.78
C ALA A 63 5.88 1.75 20.39
N GLN A 64 4.81 2.44 19.97
CA GLN A 64 3.59 1.79 19.48
C GLN A 64 3.87 0.96 18.21
N ARG A 65 4.59 1.51 17.24
CA ARG A 65 4.99 0.78 16.02
C ARG A 65 5.74 -0.51 16.32
N ARG A 66 6.64 -0.50 17.32
CA ARG A 66 7.34 -1.73 17.75
C ARG A 66 6.39 -2.77 18.33
N ALA A 67 5.43 -2.34 19.15
CA ALA A 67 4.42 -3.24 19.69
C ALA A 67 3.55 -3.84 18.59
N ASP A 68 3.10 -3.00 17.64
CA ASP A 68 2.27 -3.42 16.51
C ASP A 68 3.01 -4.40 15.60
N LEU A 69 4.28 -4.13 15.27
CA LEU A 69 5.11 -5.06 14.50
C LEU A 69 5.25 -6.42 15.20
N SER A 70 5.43 -6.45 16.52
CA SER A 70 5.47 -7.72 17.27
C SER A 70 4.13 -8.47 17.20
N THR A 71 3.01 -7.77 17.27
CA THR A 71 1.68 -8.36 17.13
C THR A 71 1.46 -8.93 15.73
N ILE A 72 1.84 -8.18 14.69
CA ILE A 72 1.73 -8.61 13.29
C ILE A 72 2.61 -9.84 13.03
N ALA A 73 3.85 -9.86 13.56
CA ALA A 73 4.73 -11.01 13.44
C ALA A 73 4.13 -12.27 14.09
N ALA A 74 3.53 -12.15 15.27
CA ALA A 74 2.85 -13.28 15.92
C ALA A 74 1.67 -13.81 15.08
N ALA A 75 0.88 -12.93 14.46
CA ALA A 75 -0.22 -13.32 13.57
C ALA A 75 0.29 -14.02 12.30
N LEU A 76 1.42 -13.57 11.74
CA LEU A 76 2.08 -14.23 10.61
C LEU A 76 2.54 -15.65 10.96
N GLU A 77 3.13 -15.83 12.14
CA GLU A 77 3.53 -17.16 12.64
C GLU A 77 2.32 -18.08 12.81
N GLN A 78 1.22 -17.56 13.37
CA GLN A 78 -0.02 -18.33 13.49
C GLN A 78 -0.60 -18.72 12.11
N HIS A 79 -0.64 -17.79 11.16
CA HIS A 79 -1.04 -18.08 9.79
C HIS A 79 -0.18 -19.19 9.17
N TYR A 80 1.14 -19.14 9.39
CA TYR A 80 2.05 -20.18 8.90
C TYR A 80 1.78 -21.54 9.53
N ASP A 81 1.58 -21.59 10.85
CA ASP A 81 1.29 -22.85 11.57
C ASP A 81 0.01 -23.53 11.04
N GLU A 82 -0.97 -22.75 10.55
CA GLU A 82 -2.23 -23.29 10.01
C GLU A 82 -2.18 -23.63 8.51
N THR A 83 -1.50 -22.81 7.71
CA THR A 83 -1.54 -22.92 6.24
C THR A 83 -0.26 -23.50 5.62
N GLY A 84 0.84 -23.55 6.38
CA GLY A 84 2.16 -23.96 5.93
C GLY A 84 2.90 -22.93 5.06
N THR A 85 2.38 -21.71 4.94
CA THR A 85 2.99 -20.61 4.18
C THR A 85 2.65 -19.26 4.80
N TYR A 86 3.50 -18.26 4.63
CA TYR A 86 3.10 -16.87 4.87
C TYR A 86 2.23 -16.35 3.71
N PRO A 87 1.36 -15.33 3.94
CA PRO A 87 0.66 -14.64 2.85
C PRO A 87 1.66 -14.09 1.82
N THR A 88 1.69 -14.64 0.62
CA THR A 88 2.71 -14.23 -0.34
C THR A 88 2.39 -12.88 -0.97
N THR A 89 3.41 -12.04 -1.14
CA THR A 89 3.37 -10.83 -1.98
C THR A 89 4.17 -11.03 -3.27
N GLY A 90 4.60 -12.27 -3.56
CA GLY A 90 5.59 -12.55 -4.60
C GLY A 90 6.96 -11.92 -4.33
N GLY A 91 7.25 -11.61 -3.06
CA GLY A 91 8.44 -10.87 -2.64
C GLY A 91 8.37 -9.36 -2.85
N ALA A 92 7.27 -8.83 -3.39
CA ALA A 92 7.10 -7.39 -3.56
C ALA A 92 6.77 -6.72 -2.22
N LEU A 93 7.26 -5.50 -2.01
CA LEU A 93 6.85 -4.67 -0.89
C LEU A 93 5.45 -4.11 -1.17
N GLN A 94 4.52 -4.36 -0.26
CA GLN A 94 3.15 -3.86 -0.30
C GLN A 94 2.80 -3.18 1.02
N THR A 95 1.74 -2.40 1.05
CA THR A 95 1.12 -2.02 2.33
C THR A 95 0.58 -3.27 3.02
N LEU A 96 0.53 -3.29 4.35
CA LEU A 96 0.05 -4.45 5.11
C LEU A 96 -1.39 -4.76 4.73
N CYS A 97 -2.27 -3.75 4.76
CA CYS A 97 -3.65 -3.89 4.28
C CYS A 97 -4.33 -2.52 4.02
N ALA A 98 -3.67 -1.63 3.30
CA ALA A 98 -4.30 -0.36 2.88
C ALA A 98 -5.30 -0.60 1.72
N TYR A 99 -5.00 -1.57 0.84
CA TYR A 99 -5.80 -1.91 -0.32
C TYR A 99 -6.29 -3.36 -0.24
N ARG A 100 -7.47 -3.54 0.36
CA ARG A 100 -8.08 -4.85 0.71
C ARG A 100 -8.01 -5.95 -0.35
N ASN A 101 -8.05 -5.59 -1.63
CA ASN A 101 -8.16 -6.56 -2.73
C ASN A 101 -6.81 -6.96 -3.34
N ILE A 102 -5.72 -6.25 -3.01
CA ILE A 102 -4.42 -6.42 -3.68
C ILE A 102 -3.26 -6.61 -2.71
N ASP A 103 -3.40 -6.16 -1.46
CA ASP A 103 -2.39 -6.32 -0.44
C ASP A 103 -2.44 -7.74 0.14
N GLY A 104 -1.35 -8.50 -0.02
CA GLY A 104 -1.27 -9.88 0.49
C GLY A 104 -1.37 -9.96 2.01
N GLY A 105 -0.92 -8.93 2.73
CA GLY A 105 -1.01 -8.87 4.19
C GLY A 105 -2.43 -8.77 4.73
N CYS A 106 -3.43 -8.47 3.89
CA CYS A 106 -4.84 -8.46 4.31
C CYS A 106 -5.35 -9.83 4.75
N ALA A 107 -4.69 -10.93 4.37
CA ALA A 107 -5.01 -12.27 4.86
C ALA A 107 -4.90 -12.39 6.40
N LEU A 108 -4.18 -11.49 7.06
CA LEU A 108 -4.03 -11.47 8.51
C LEU A 108 -5.29 -11.01 9.27
N SER A 109 -6.35 -10.55 8.58
CA SER A 109 -7.59 -10.15 9.25
C SER A 109 -8.33 -11.30 9.94
N GLU A 110 -7.97 -12.55 9.65
CA GLU A 110 -8.51 -13.73 10.35
C GLU A 110 -7.77 -14.02 11.67
N TYR A 111 -6.56 -13.48 11.82
CA TYR A 111 -5.64 -13.74 12.93
C TYR A 111 -5.46 -12.55 13.86
N LEU A 112 -5.92 -11.38 13.43
CA LEU A 112 -5.91 -10.12 14.17
C LEU A 112 -7.36 -9.67 14.40
N GLU A 113 -7.66 -9.19 15.61
CA GLU A 113 -8.96 -8.57 15.90
C GLU A 113 -9.19 -7.35 14.99
N GLU A 114 -8.15 -6.55 14.82
CA GLU A 114 -8.10 -5.41 13.89
C GLU A 114 -6.67 -5.27 13.33
N ILE A 115 -6.54 -4.90 12.06
CA ILE A 115 -5.23 -4.58 11.48
C ILE A 115 -4.73 -3.29 12.12
N PRO A 116 -3.54 -3.27 12.76
CA PRO A 116 -3.00 -2.07 13.37
C PRO A 116 -2.87 -0.94 12.35
N ILE A 117 -3.23 0.28 12.77
CA ILE A 117 -3.09 1.50 11.99
C ILE A 117 -1.92 2.29 12.58
N ASP A 118 -1.03 2.78 11.72
CA ASP A 118 0.07 3.64 12.17
C ASP A 118 -0.46 4.83 12.97
N PRO A 119 0.21 5.27 14.06
CA PRO A 119 -0.26 6.39 14.86
C PRO A 119 -0.38 7.74 14.12
N LYS A 120 0.26 7.91 12.95
CA LYS A 120 0.06 9.07 12.06
C LYS A 120 -1.17 8.94 11.17
N GLY A 121 -1.85 7.79 11.21
CA GLY A 121 -2.97 7.47 10.33
C GLY A 121 -2.52 7.12 8.92
N GLU A 122 -3.44 7.26 7.96
CA GLU A 122 -3.21 7.06 6.52
C GLU A 122 -2.35 5.83 6.18
N ALA A 123 -2.95 4.64 6.24
CA ALA A 123 -2.27 3.37 5.98
C ALA A 123 -1.52 3.29 4.64
N ALA A 124 -1.94 4.06 3.64
CA ALA A 124 -1.28 4.11 2.33
C ALA A 124 0.06 4.88 2.34
N ILE A 125 0.27 5.77 3.32
CA ILE A 125 1.45 6.66 3.39
C ILE A 125 2.32 6.34 4.60
N ASN A 126 1.72 6.26 5.79
CA ASN A 126 2.45 6.00 7.03
C ASN A 126 2.24 4.58 7.56
N GLY A 127 1.49 3.73 6.86
CA GLY A 127 1.12 2.41 7.35
C GLY A 127 2.30 1.44 7.48
N TYR A 128 1.94 0.25 7.94
CA TYR A 128 2.85 -0.89 7.94
C TYR A 128 3.04 -1.41 6.51
N PHE A 129 4.26 -1.82 6.19
CA PHE A 129 4.59 -2.45 4.93
C PHE A 129 4.98 -3.91 5.14
N TYR A 130 4.73 -4.74 4.13
CA TYR A 130 4.87 -6.18 4.20
C TYR A 130 5.45 -6.73 2.89
N ALA A 131 6.35 -7.69 3.01
CA ALA A 131 6.85 -8.48 1.90
C ALA A 131 7.02 -9.94 2.32
N SER A 132 6.66 -10.87 1.43
CA SER A 132 6.87 -12.30 1.66
C SER A 132 6.97 -13.11 0.36
N ASP A 133 7.86 -14.11 0.38
CA ASP A 133 7.99 -15.14 -0.66
C ASP A 133 7.22 -16.44 -0.31
N GLY A 134 6.44 -16.42 0.77
CA GLY A 134 5.71 -17.57 1.31
C GLY A 134 6.48 -18.40 2.34
N GLN A 135 7.81 -18.27 2.42
CA GLN A 135 8.66 -18.99 3.40
C GLN A 135 9.37 -18.05 4.37
N ARG A 136 9.57 -16.81 3.95
CA ARG A 136 10.12 -15.71 4.74
C ARG A 136 9.21 -14.52 4.66
N PHE A 137 9.28 -13.66 5.67
CA PHE A 137 8.61 -12.37 5.65
C PHE A 137 9.51 -11.25 6.17
N SER A 138 9.16 -10.02 5.80
CA SER A 138 9.61 -8.82 6.50
C SER A 138 8.44 -7.86 6.61
N ILE A 139 8.29 -7.25 7.79
CA ILE A 139 7.34 -6.18 8.07
C ILE A 139 8.10 -4.93 8.46
N PHE A 140 7.63 -3.78 8.00
CA PHE A 140 8.30 -2.49 8.18
C PHE A 140 7.34 -1.42 8.71
N ALA A 141 7.89 -0.45 9.43
CA ALA A 141 7.20 0.78 9.80
C ALA A 141 8.16 1.97 9.69
N GLY A 142 7.71 3.13 9.21
CA GLY A 142 8.53 4.34 9.23
C GLY A 142 8.75 4.83 10.66
N VAL A 143 9.96 5.25 11.02
CA VAL A 143 10.24 5.88 12.32
C VAL A 143 10.37 7.38 12.20
N GLU A 144 10.10 8.06 13.32
CA GLU A 144 10.12 9.52 13.40
C GLU A 144 11.16 10.04 14.39
N GLY A 145 11.43 9.29 15.45
CA GLY A 145 12.43 9.63 16.45
C GLY A 145 13.85 9.40 15.98
N SER A 146 14.81 9.62 16.88
CA SER A 146 16.23 9.32 16.64
C SER A 146 16.54 7.83 16.82
N ALA A 147 15.70 6.96 16.25
CA ALA A 147 15.87 5.52 16.38
C ALA A 147 17.22 5.10 15.78
N GLU A 148 17.90 4.19 16.48
CA GLU A 148 19.10 3.57 15.93
C GLU A 148 18.78 2.81 14.63
N PRO A 149 19.72 2.77 13.68
CA PRO A 149 19.51 2.15 12.39
C PRO A 149 19.07 0.69 12.52
N ILE A 150 18.31 0.27 11.51
CA ILE A 150 17.74 -1.07 11.32
C ILE A 150 18.82 -2.16 11.51
N SER A 151 18.42 -3.28 12.10
CA SER A 151 19.22 -4.51 12.08
C SER A 151 19.42 -4.97 10.64
N ASP A 152 20.65 -5.27 10.21
CA ASP A 152 21.02 -5.67 8.83
C ASP A 152 20.30 -6.96 8.31
N ASP A 153 19.41 -7.56 9.11
CA ASP A 153 18.78 -8.87 8.89
C ASP A 153 17.40 -8.83 8.20
N CYS A 154 17.01 -7.68 7.65
CA CYS A 154 15.77 -7.59 6.87
C CYS A 154 15.95 -8.24 5.50
N TYR A 155 15.14 -9.25 5.21
CA TYR A 155 15.32 -10.09 4.03
C TYR A 155 15.02 -9.35 2.71
N PHE A 156 14.02 -8.46 2.72
CA PHE A 156 13.63 -7.69 1.54
C PHE A 156 14.20 -6.26 1.58
N GLN A 157 15.53 -6.13 1.40
CA GLN A 157 16.17 -4.86 1.09
C GLN A 157 16.10 -4.60 -0.42
N ASP A 158 14.88 -4.50 -0.96
CA ASP A 158 14.76 -3.93 -2.30
C ASP A 158 15.09 -2.43 -2.24
N SER A 159 15.35 -1.81 -3.40
CA SER A 159 15.65 -0.37 -3.59
C SER A 159 14.65 0.61 -2.95
N PHE A 160 13.54 0.10 -2.41
CA PHE A 160 12.57 0.85 -1.62
C PHE A 160 13.08 1.17 -0.20
N ALA A 161 13.92 0.31 0.39
CA ALA A 161 14.56 0.59 1.67
C ALA A 161 15.47 1.83 1.58
N ASP A 162 16.10 2.06 0.42
CA ASP A 162 16.90 3.26 0.15
C ASP A 162 16.07 4.55 0.09
N ARG A 163 14.75 4.44 -0.07
CA ARG A 163 13.81 5.58 -0.15
C ARG A 163 13.15 5.92 1.19
N LEU A 164 13.19 5.02 2.17
CA LEU A 164 12.67 5.27 3.51
C LEU A 164 13.88 5.46 4.44
N PRO A 165 14.19 6.70 4.86
CA PRO A 165 15.49 7.03 5.43
C PRO A 165 15.79 6.30 6.75
N VAL A 166 14.75 5.89 7.50
CA VAL A 166 14.87 5.01 8.67
C VAL A 166 13.54 4.27 8.84
N VAL A 167 13.58 2.95 9.00
CA VAL A 167 12.41 2.11 9.28
C VAL A 167 12.64 1.23 10.51
N LEU A 168 11.60 0.75 11.16
CA LEU A 168 11.65 -0.45 12.00
C LEU A 168 11.42 -1.64 11.10
N CYS A 169 12.01 -2.78 11.45
CA CYS A 169 11.83 -3.99 10.69
C CYS A 169 11.82 -5.21 11.61
N VAL A 170 10.91 -6.15 11.32
CA VAL A 170 10.88 -7.48 11.90
C VAL A 170 10.81 -8.48 10.75
N SER A 171 11.68 -9.48 10.76
CA SER A 171 11.73 -10.56 9.77
C SER A 171 11.57 -11.91 10.44
N GLY A 172 11.09 -12.88 9.68
CA GLY A 172 10.91 -14.26 10.13
C GLY A 172 11.04 -15.24 8.97
N SER A 173 11.32 -16.50 9.30
CA SER A 173 11.52 -17.60 8.35
C SER A 173 11.16 -18.92 8.99
N ARG A 174 10.62 -19.85 8.20
CA ARG A 174 10.36 -21.23 8.63
C ARG A 174 11.01 -22.23 7.68
#